data_AF-A0A1D3KAQ2-F1
#
_entry.id   AF-A0A1D3KAQ2-F1
#
_cell.length_a   1.000
_cell.length_b   1.000
_cell.length_c   1.000
_cell.angle_alpha   90.00
_cell.angle_beta   90.00
_cell.angle_gamma   90.00
#
_symmetry.space_group_name_H-M   'P 1'
#
loop_
_entity.id
_entity.type
_entity.pdbx_description
1 polymer ?
#
loop_
_entity_poly.entity_id
_entity_poly.type
_entity_poly.pdbx_seq_one_letter_code
_entity_poly.pdbx_strand_id
1 'polypeptide(L)'
;MTSIALVLAEGSGTIFANTDRTSDRAPLMVGYVEFLLNKEKNQKLKLDVAVWLKQKTNSDEKFYSLAIGGINASLFVEKEKVGDGPDYAGSFGFNHEMRIAGWKKPGVNGAKDYISLSITPKIKNASQAAPQQNPASTSAASQGQTNQQAQGHADQSEPPVDTGNTQFVF
;
A
#
# COMPACT_ATOMS: atom_id res chain seq x y z
N MET A 1 26.38 20.58 18.97
CA MET A 1 25.92 19.17 18.93
C MET A 1 25.89 18.75 17.48
N THR A 2 26.46 17.60 17.13
CA THR A 2 26.59 17.15 15.74
C THR A 2 25.61 16.02 15.47
N SER A 3 24.86 16.09 14.38
CA SER A 3 23.90 15.08 13.94
C SER A 3 24.28 14.53 12.56
N ILE A 4 23.88 13.29 12.30
CA ILE A 4 23.98 12.65 10.98
C ILE A 4 22.55 12.33 10.53
N ALA A 5 22.20 12.72 9.30
CA ALA A 5 20.95 12.35 8.66
C ALA A 5 21.23 11.31 7.56
N LEU A 6 20.44 10.24 7.53
CA LEU A 6 20.49 9.21 6.49
C LEU A 6 19.17 9.21 5.72
N VAL A 7 19.24 9.27 4.39
CA VAL A 7 18.06 9.21 3.52
C VAL A 7 18.01 7.83 2.87
N LEU A 8 16.93 7.10 3.11
CA LEU A 8 16.71 5.77 2.55
C LEU A 8 15.77 5.89 1.34
N ALA A 9 16.29 5.66 0.13
CA ALA A 9 15.53 5.83 -1.12
C ALA A 9 15.23 4.49 -1.80
N GLU A 10 16.25 3.66 -2.01
CA GLU A 10 16.14 2.36 -2.68
C GLU A 10 16.87 1.33 -1.83
N GLY A 11 16.22 0.21 -1.55
CA GLY A 11 16.81 -0.91 -0.82
C GLY A 11 16.52 -2.24 -1.50
N SER A 12 17.47 -3.17 -1.40
CA SER A 12 17.25 -4.56 -1.79
C SER A 12 17.73 -5.49 -0.68
N GLY A 13 17.14 -6.67 -0.56
CA GLY A 13 17.45 -7.56 0.55
C GLY A 13 17.07 -9.00 0.29
N THR A 14 17.40 -9.83 1.27
CA THR A 14 17.13 -11.26 1.23
C THR A 14 16.83 -11.74 2.64
N ILE A 15 15.76 -12.52 2.80
CA ILE A 15 15.42 -13.24 4.04
C ILE A 15 15.32 -14.73 3.79
N PHE A 16 15.77 -15.52 4.77
CA PHE A 16 15.87 -16.98 4.73
C PHE A 16 15.15 -17.57 5.95
N ALA A 17 14.72 -18.83 5.87
CA ALA A 17 14.23 -19.57 7.03
C ALA A 17 15.30 -19.60 8.14
N ASN A 18 14.92 -19.20 9.36
CA ASN A 18 15.81 -19.23 10.51
C ASN A 18 15.97 -20.67 10.99
N THR A 19 17.13 -21.28 10.71
CA THR A 19 17.42 -22.67 11.08
C THR A 19 17.81 -22.83 12.53
N ASP A 20 18.22 -21.73 13.16
CA ASP A 20 18.75 -21.71 14.52
C ASP A 20 17.64 -21.28 15.51
N ARG A 21 16.38 -21.50 15.12
CA ARG A 21 15.17 -21.14 15.87
C ARG A 21 15.00 -22.06 17.08
N THR A 22 15.43 -21.58 18.24
CA THR A 22 15.38 -22.30 19.52
C THR A 22 14.07 -22.15 20.31
N SER A 23 13.15 -21.25 19.90
CA SER A 23 11.88 -21.03 20.61
C SER A 23 10.83 -20.36 19.72
N ASP A 24 9.58 -20.31 20.18
CA ASP A 24 8.51 -19.61 19.47
C ASP A 24 8.64 -18.08 19.46
N ARG A 25 9.44 -17.51 20.37
CA ARG A 25 9.77 -16.08 20.39
C ARG A 25 10.86 -15.71 19.39
N ALA A 26 11.71 -16.66 19.00
CA ALA A 26 12.74 -16.44 17.99
C ALA A 26 12.10 -16.23 16.60
N PRO A 27 12.68 -15.37 15.75
CA PRO A 27 12.14 -15.08 14.44
C PRO A 27 12.09 -16.34 13.56
N LEU A 28 11.08 -16.42 12.71
CA LEU A 28 10.88 -17.49 11.72
C LEU A 28 11.82 -17.37 10.53
N MET A 29 12.15 -16.13 10.15
CA MET A 29 13.10 -15.83 9.09
C MET A 29 14.03 -14.71 9.53
N VAL A 30 15.27 -14.78 9.05
CA VAL A 30 16.32 -13.79 9.28
C VAL A 30 16.99 -13.43 7.97
N GLY A 31 17.62 -12.27 7.90
CA GLY A 31 18.28 -11.82 6.68
C GLY A 31 18.80 -10.40 6.78
N TYR A 32 18.87 -9.70 5.66
CA TYR A 32 19.36 -8.33 5.59
C TYR A 32 18.71 -7.53 4.45
N VAL A 33 18.76 -6.21 4.58
CA VAL A 33 18.48 -5.24 3.51
C VAL A 33 19.66 -4.29 3.40
N GLU A 34 20.05 -3.95 2.17
CA GLU A 34 21.04 -2.93 1.85
C GLU A 34 20.33 -1.73 1.20
N PHE A 35 20.49 -0.54 1.77
CA PHE A 35 20.09 0.72 1.16
C PHE A 35 21.31 1.43 0.56
N LEU A 36 21.23 1.91 -0.68
CA LEU A 36 22.30 2.74 -1.24
C LEU A 36 22.23 4.15 -0.61
N LEU A 37 23.33 4.56 0.04
CA LEU A 37 23.51 5.90 0.58
C LEU A 37 24.18 6.84 -0.44
N ASN A 38 25.10 6.32 -1.25
CA ASN A 38 25.74 7.05 -2.33
C ASN A 38 25.99 6.12 -3.52
N LYS A 39 25.36 6.44 -4.67
CA LYS A 39 25.44 5.62 -5.90
C LYS A 39 26.84 5.68 -6.55
N GLU A 40 27.48 6.86 -6.58
CA GLU A 40 28.81 7.07 -7.17
C GLU A 40 29.92 6.31 -6.43
N LYS A 41 29.82 6.22 -5.10
CA LYS A 41 30.80 5.58 -4.22
C LYS A 41 30.42 4.17 -3.80
N ASN A 42 29.30 3.63 -4.32
CA ASN A 42 28.71 2.35 -3.93
C ASN A 42 28.62 2.14 -2.40
N GLN A 43 28.37 3.22 -1.66
CA GLN A 43 28.25 3.16 -0.20
C GLN A 43 26.84 2.72 0.17
N LYS A 44 26.75 1.70 1.03
CA LYS A 44 25.50 1.06 1.42
C LYS A 44 25.35 1.00 2.94
N LEU A 45 24.13 1.23 3.42
CA LEU A 45 23.71 0.89 4.77
C LEU A 45 23.13 -0.52 4.76
N LYS A 46 23.79 -1.48 5.38
CA LYS A 46 23.26 -2.82 5.60
C LYS A 46 22.55 -2.88 6.96
N LEU A 47 21.30 -3.31 6.96
CA LEU A 47 20.47 -3.50 8.15
C LEU A 47 20.02 -4.95 8.24
N ASP A 48 20.13 -5.55 9.42
CA ASP A 48 19.63 -6.90 9.68
C ASP A 48 18.10 -6.93 9.70
N VAL A 49 17.53 -8.05 9.28
CA VAL A 49 16.10 -8.29 9.22
C VAL A 49 15.74 -9.50 10.09
N ALA A 50 14.74 -9.33 10.95
CA ALA A 50 14.10 -10.41 11.69
C ALA A 50 12.60 -10.43 11.37
N VAL A 51 12.02 -11.62 11.23
CA VAL A 51 10.62 -11.79 10.79
C VAL A 51 9.86 -12.77 11.67
N TRP A 52 8.65 -12.39 12.06
CA TRP A 52 7.70 -13.22 12.80
C TRP A 52 6.38 -13.33 12.03
N LEU A 53 5.64 -14.42 12.19
CA LEU A 53 4.26 -14.51 11.70
C LEU A 53 3.33 -13.95 12.78
N LYS A 54 2.47 -13.01 12.41
CA LYS A 54 1.41 -12.46 13.28
C LYS A 54 0.06 -12.68 12.61
N GLN A 55 -1.00 -12.62 13.41
CA GLN A 55 -2.37 -12.62 12.95
C GLN A 55 -2.95 -11.21 13.15
N LYS A 56 -3.73 -10.74 12.19
CA LYS A 56 -4.43 -9.44 12.28
C LYS A 56 -5.55 -9.54 13.31
N THR A 57 -5.67 -8.54 14.19
CA THR A 57 -6.73 -8.51 15.22
C THR A 57 -8.10 -8.67 14.56
N ASN A 58 -8.93 -9.56 15.11
CA ASN A 58 -10.28 -9.87 14.62
C ASN A 58 -10.34 -10.42 13.18
N SER A 59 -9.29 -11.11 12.72
CA SER A 59 -9.26 -11.77 11.41
C SER A 59 -8.35 -13.01 11.44
N ASP A 60 -8.66 -14.02 10.62
CA ASP A 60 -7.75 -15.17 10.40
C ASP A 60 -6.59 -14.85 9.45
N GLU A 61 -6.53 -13.62 8.92
CA GLU A 61 -5.47 -13.13 8.05
C GLU A 61 -4.12 -13.05 8.81
N LYS A 62 -3.21 -13.95 8.43
CA LYS A 62 -1.82 -13.95 8.92
C LYS A 62 -0.92 -13.14 8.00
N PHE A 63 0.04 -12.45 8.60
CA PHE A 63 1.02 -11.61 7.91
C PHE A 63 2.40 -11.75 8.54
N TYR A 64 3.44 -11.49 7.76
CA TYR A 64 4.80 -11.40 8.29
C TYR A 64 5.01 -9.99 8.86
N SER A 65 5.36 -9.93 10.14
CA SER A 65 5.84 -8.74 10.84
C SER A 65 7.36 -8.75 10.79
N LEU A 66 7.95 -7.72 10.19
CA LEU A 66 9.40 -7.58 10.04
C LEU A 66 9.91 -6.47 10.96
N ALA A 67 11.14 -6.62 11.44
CA ALA A 67 11.97 -5.53 11.95
C ALA A 67 13.23 -5.44 11.08
N ILE A 68 13.47 -4.28 10.47
CA ILE A 68 14.60 -4.00 9.58
C ILE A 68 15.46 -2.94 10.28
N GLY A 69 16.60 -3.33 10.85
CA GLY A 69 17.42 -2.44 11.70
C GLY A 69 16.66 -1.86 12.90
N GLY A 70 15.64 -2.59 13.40
CA GLY A 70 14.74 -2.11 14.46
C GLY A 70 13.53 -1.28 13.98
N ILE A 71 13.47 -0.90 12.70
CA ILE A 71 12.32 -0.19 12.11
C ILE A 71 11.26 -1.22 11.70
N ASN A 72 9.99 -0.95 12.04
CA ASN A 72 8.87 -1.84 11.72
C ASN A 72 8.61 -1.94 10.22
N ALA A 73 8.24 -3.14 9.80
CA ALA A 73 7.81 -3.46 8.44
C ALA A 73 6.76 -4.59 8.45
N SER A 74 6.04 -4.73 7.34
CA SER A 74 5.04 -5.77 7.14
C SER A 74 5.09 -6.34 5.73
N LEU A 75 4.81 -7.64 5.61
CA LEU A 75 4.59 -8.34 4.35
C LEU A 75 3.34 -9.23 4.44
N PHE A 76 2.46 -9.10 3.47
CA PHE A 76 1.24 -9.87 3.29
C PHE A 76 1.41 -10.75 2.04
N VAL A 77 0.82 -11.95 2.04
CA VAL A 77 0.77 -12.78 0.83
C VAL A 77 -0.09 -12.06 -0.20
N GLU A 78 0.43 -11.86 -1.41
CA GLU A 78 -0.38 -11.33 -2.52
C GLU A 78 -1.34 -12.42 -2.99
N LYS A 79 -2.64 -12.09 -3.01
CA LYS A 79 -3.72 -13.02 -3.39
C LYS A 79 -3.95 -13.03 -4.91
N GLU A 80 -3.69 -11.90 -5.56
CA GLU A 80 -3.92 -11.66 -6.98
C GLU A 80 -2.61 -11.29 -7.69
N LYS A 81 -1.75 -12.30 -7.88
CA LYS A 81 -0.45 -12.12 -8.53
C LYS A 81 -0.61 -11.84 -10.03
N VAL A 82 -0.36 -10.60 -10.43
CA VAL A 82 -0.35 -10.19 -11.86
C VAL A 82 1.00 -10.55 -12.47
N GLY A 83 1.05 -11.64 -13.25
CA GLY A 83 2.25 -12.11 -13.95
C GLY A 83 3.44 -12.35 -13.00
N ASP A 84 4.61 -11.80 -13.35
CA ASP A 84 5.84 -11.84 -12.52
C ASP A 84 5.85 -10.84 -11.35
N GLY A 85 4.67 -10.38 -10.93
CA GLY A 85 4.49 -9.57 -9.73
C GLY A 85 5.06 -10.21 -8.45
N PRO A 86 5.10 -9.49 -7.32
CA PRO A 86 5.60 -10.05 -6.08
C PRO A 86 4.65 -11.10 -5.50
N ASP A 87 5.21 -12.11 -4.82
CA ASP A 87 4.45 -13.07 -4.00
C ASP A 87 4.02 -12.45 -2.65
N TYR A 88 4.71 -11.37 -2.25
CA TYR A 88 4.47 -10.64 -1.01
C TYR A 88 4.52 -9.13 -1.24
N ALA A 89 3.57 -8.39 -0.67
CA ALA A 89 3.61 -6.94 -0.66
C ALA A 89 3.40 -6.39 0.75
N GLY A 90 3.90 -5.18 0.97
CA GLY A 90 3.64 -4.47 2.21
C GLY A 90 4.41 -3.17 2.31
N SER A 91 4.87 -2.84 3.51
CA SER A 91 5.38 -1.51 3.82
C SER A 91 6.51 -1.50 4.83
N PHE A 92 7.35 -0.49 4.73
CA PHE A 92 8.49 -0.20 5.60
C PHE A 92 8.48 1.29 5.96
N GLY A 93 9.06 1.63 7.11
CA GLY A 93 9.20 3.00 7.59
C GLY A 93 8.26 3.34 8.74
N PHE A 94 8.58 4.41 9.47
CA PHE A 94 7.88 4.77 10.71
C PHE A 94 6.42 5.17 10.49
N ASN A 95 6.11 5.72 9.31
CA ASN A 95 4.78 6.10 8.85
C ASN A 95 4.37 5.28 7.62
N HIS A 96 4.97 4.10 7.43
CA HIS A 96 4.78 3.24 6.27
C HIS A 96 5.07 3.94 4.93
N GLU A 97 6.05 4.83 4.88
CA GLU A 97 6.37 5.68 3.71
C GLU A 97 6.97 4.92 2.52
N MET A 98 7.50 3.72 2.73
CA MET A 98 8.08 2.86 1.69
C MET A 98 7.18 1.67 1.38
N ARG A 99 7.18 1.20 0.12
CA ARG A 99 6.62 -0.09 -0.29
C ARG A 99 7.71 -1.16 -0.18
N ILE A 100 7.34 -2.34 0.33
CA ILE A 100 8.15 -3.56 0.17
C ILE A 100 7.44 -4.46 -0.85
N ALA A 101 8.21 -5.04 -1.75
CA ALA A 101 7.82 -6.15 -2.62
C ALA A 101 8.75 -7.33 -2.36
N GLY A 102 8.20 -8.55 -2.27
CA GLY A 102 8.93 -9.77 -1.97
C GLY A 102 8.61 -10.88 -2.96
N TRP A 103 9.63 -11.56 -3.46
CA TRP A 103 9.50 -12.71 -4.35
C TRP A 103 10.13 -13.94 -3.71
N LYS A 104 9.40 -15.05 -3.66
CA LYS A 104 10.00 -16.36 -3.36
C LYS A 104 10.94 -16.72 -4.51
N LYS A 105 12.16 -17.11 -4.17
CA LYS A 105 13.14 -17.60 -5.15
C LYS A 105 13.70 -18.93 -4.67
N PRO A 106 13.82 -19.92 -5.58
CA PRO A 106 14.52 -21.15 -5.26
C PRO A 106 15.98 -20.86 -4.95
N GLY A 107 16.56 -21.61 -4.02
CA GLY A 107 18.00 -21.59 -3.83
C GLY A 107 18.74 -22.18 -5.03
N VAL A 108 19.86 -21.57 -5.41
CA VAL A 108 20.72 -22.06 -6.51
C VAL A 108 21.71 -23.09 -5.97
N ASN A 109 22.02 -24.14 -6.73
CA ASN A 109 23.01 -25.17 -6.39
C ASN A 109 22.78 -25.85 -5.02
N GLY A 110 21.52 -26.11 -4.66
CA GLY A 110 21.16 -26.74 -3.38
C GLY A 110 21.18 -25.79 -2.17
N ALA A 111 21.35 -24.48 -2.37
CA ALA A 111 21.04 -23.49 -1.36
C ALA A 111 19.55 -23.55 -0.97
N LYS A 112 19.22 -22.99 0.20
CA LYS A 112 17.83 -22.93 0.68
C LYS A 112 17.04 -21.84 -0.05
N ASP A 113 15.75 -22.08 -0.23
CA ASP A 113 14.81 -21.09 -0.73
C ASP A 113 14.79 -19.83 0.14
N TYR A 114 14.55 -18.69 -0.51
CA TYR A 114 14.62 -17.38 0.13
C TYR A 114 13.54 -16.45 -0.42
N ILE A 115 13.28 -15.35 0.29
CA ILE A 115 12.46 -14.25 -0.22
C ILE A 115 13.40 -13.09 -0.53
N SER A 116 13.44 -12.73 -1.82
CA SER A 116 14.14 -11.55 -2.34
C SER A 116 13.25 -10.34 -2.12
N LEU A 117 13.79 -9.29 -1.50
CA LEU A 117 13.08 -8.05 -1.17
C LEU A 117 13.54 -6.90 -2.05
N SER A 118 12.59 -6.07 -2.47
CA SER A 118 12.81 -4.74 -3.04
C SER A 118 12.03 -3.72 -2.21
N ILE A 119 12.68 -2.60 -1.86
CA ILE A 119 12.11 -1.50 -1.08
C ILE A 119 12.25 -0.21 -1.88
N THR A 120 11.13 0.44 -2.14
CA THR A 120 11.06 1.70 -2.90
C THR A 120 10.12 2.69 -2.21
N PRO A 121 10.23 4.00 -2.47
CA PRO A 121 9.33 4.98 -1.88
C PRO A 121 7.91 4.76 -2.41
N LYS A 122 6.89 4.95 -1.57
CA LYS A 122 5.53 5.02 -2.09
C LYS A 122 5.40 6.24 -2.99
N ILE A 123 5.05 6.00 -4.26
CA ILE A 123 4.67 7.07 -5.18
C ILE A 123 3.41 7.72 -4.61
N LYS A 124 3.56 8.91 -4.03
CA LYS A 124 2.41 9.77 -3.71
C LYS A 124 1.89 10.29 -5.04
N ASN A 125 0.75 9.76 -5.50
CA ASN A 125 0.01 10.37 -6.58
C ASN A 125 -0.32 11.80 -6.19
N ALA A 126 0.22 12.78 -6.92
CA ALA A 126 0.00 14.20 -6.68
C ALA A 126 -1.40 14.64 -7.16
N SER A 127 -2.46 13.96 -6.70
CA SER A 127 -3.88 14.30 -6.87
C SER A 127 -4.78 13.36 -6.07
N GLN A 128 -4.76 13.50 -4.74
CA GLN A 128 -5.98 13.43 -3.96
C GLN A 128 -5.93 14.59 -2.97
N ALA A 129 -6.72 15.63 -3.26
CA ALA A 129 -7.02 16.64 -2.25
C ALA A 129 -7.68 15.92 -1.07
N ALA A 130 -7.29 16.28 0.16
CA ALA A 130 -8.01 15.81 1.33
C ALA A 130 -9.50 16.16 1.18
N PRO A 131 -10.44 15.27 1.53
CA PRO A 131 -11.86 15.62 1.52
C PRO A 131 -12.06 16.88 2.37
N GLN A 132 -12.47 17.98 1.74
CA GLN A 132 -12.79 19.18 2.49
C GLN A 132 -13.92 18.82 3.44
N GLN A 133 -13.66 18.91 4.75
CA GLN A 133 -14.72 18.92 5.73
C GLN A 133 -15.57 20.16 5.44
N ASN A 134 -16.73 19.95 4.83
CA ASN A 134 -17.74 21.01 4.70
C ASN A 134 -18.03 21.54 6.11
N PRO A 135 -17.78 22.82 6.41
CA PRO A 135 -18.29 23.43 7.63
C PRO A 135 -19.82 23.34 7.57
N ALA A 136 -20.44 22.88 8.65
CA ALA A 136 -21.89 22.79 8.73
C ALA A 136 -22.50 24.21 8.77
N SER A 137 -22.84 24.75 7.61
CA SER A 137 -23.55 26.03 7.48
C SER A 137 -25.01 25.86 7.91
N THR A 138 -25.29 26.14 9.17
CA THR A 138 -26.65 26.32 9.68
C THR A 138 -27.33 27.49 8.98
N SER A 139 -28.45 27.25 8.32
CA SER A 139 -29.36 28.29 7.84
C SER A 139 -30.76 28.08 8.43
N ALA A 140 -31.13 28.94 9.38
CA ALA A 140 -32.49 29.08 9.88
C ALA A 140 -33.36 29.85 8.87
N ALA A 141 -34.68 29.74 9.01
CA ALA A 141 -35.68 30.19 8.04
C ALA A 141 -35.80 31.72 7.88
N SER A 142 -36.31 32.19 6.71
CA SER A 142 -37.62 32.89 6.60
C SER A 142 -37.93 33.50 5.19
N GLN A 143 -39.10 33.15 4.64
CA GLN A 143 -40.15 33.94 3.92
C GLN A 143 -39.86 35.01 2.82
N GLY A 144 -40.71 35.00 1.75
CA GLY A 144 -41.07 36.13 0.85
C GLY A 144 -40.68 35.94 -0.64
N GLN A 145 -41.59 35.60 -1.59
CA GLN A 145 -42.47 36.48 -2.42
C GLN A 145 -41.72 37.49 -3.36
N THR A 146 -42.03 37.76 -4.65
CA THR A 146 -42.99 37.25 -5.69
C THR A 146 -42.68 37.92 -7.07
N ASN A 147 -43.12 37.32 -8.21
CA ASN A 147 -43.39 37.94 -9.54
C ASN A 147 -42.19 38.49 -10.38
N GLN A 148 -42.20 38.61 -11.73
CA GLN A 148 -43.23 38.46 -12.80
C GLN A 148 -42.58 38.30 -14.22
N GLN A 149 -43.25 37.59 -15.17
CA GLN A 149 -43.33 37.78 -16.67
C GLN A 149 -42.06 38.02 -17.56
N ALA A 150 -42.00 37.72 -18.87
CA ALA A 150 -42.73 36.86 -19.84
C ALA A 150 -42.01 36.86 -21.24
N GLN A 151 -42.50 36.03 -22.21
CA GLN A 151 -42.06 35.92 -23.63
C GLN A 151 -40.64 35.30 -23.83
N GLY A 152 -40.30 34.52 -24.87
CA GLY A 152 -40.96 33.90 -26.04
C GLY A 152 -39.86 33.12 -26.82
N HIS A 153 -40.07 32.19 -27.75
CA HIS A 153 -41.24 31.68 -28.49
C HIS A 153 -41.25 30.11 -28.48
N ALA A 154 -41.84 29.44 -29.48
CA ALA A 154 -41.84 27.98 -29.66
C ALA A 154 -41.41 27.57 -31.08
N ASP A 155 -40.91 26.33 -31.25
CA ASP A 155 -41.28 25.48 -32.39
C ASP A 155 -41.24 23.99 -31.98
N GLN A 156 -42.00 23.15 -32.69
CA GLN A 156 -42.32 21.76 -32.34
C GLN A 156 -41.56 20.74 -33.20
N SER A 157 -41.18 19.59 -32.64
CA SER A 157 -41.46 18.27 -33.26
C SER A 157 -41.10 17.08 -32.35
N GLU A 158 -42.10 16.27 -32.06
CA GLU A 158 -42.10 14.92 -31.47
C GLU A 158 -43.09 14.07 -32.30
N PRO A 159 -43.26 12.75 -32.10
CA PRO A 159 -42.31 11.64 -31.85
C PRO A 159 -42.59 10.55 -32.95
N PRO A 160 -42.75 9.22 -32.75
CA PRO A 160 -42.26 8.27 -31.73
C PRO A 160 -41.64 6.97 -32.29
N VAL A 161 -40.97 6.18 -31.43
CA VAL A 161 -41.13 4.70 -31.41
C VAL A 161 -41.14 4.22 -29.96
N ASP A 162 -42.21 3.54 -29.57
CA ASP A 162 -42.33 2.73 -28.36
C ASP A 162 -41.81 1.30 -28.65
N THR A 163 -40.97 0.76 -27.76
CA THR A 163 -40.95 -0.70 -27.55
C THR A 163 -40.41 -1.08 -26.16
N GLY A 164 -41.33 -1.49 -25.29
CA GLY A 164 -41.16 -2.76 -24.56
C GLY A 164 -40.53 -2.70 -23.17
N ASN A 165 -41.39 -2.69 -22.15
CA ASN A 165 -41.09 -3.18 -20.80
C ASN A 165 -40.54 -4.62 -20.82
N THR A 166 -39.45 -4.88 -20.09
CA THR A 166 -39.34 -6.12 -19.29
C THR A 166 -38.57 -5.85 -17.99
N GLN A 167 -39.28 -5.79 -16.86
CA GLN A 167 -38.68 -6.09 -15.56
C GLN A 167 -38.41 -7.60 -15.47
N PHE A 168 -37.35 -8.03 -14.80
CA PHE A 168 -37.42 -9.16 -13.88
C PHE A 168 -36.45 -8.96 -12.71
N VAL A 169 -36.91 -9.35 -11.53
CA VAL A 169 -36.17 -9.44 -10.26
C VAL A 169 -36.33 -10.89 -9.77
N PHE A 170 -35.35 -11.35 -8.98
CA PHE A 170 -35.14 -12.71 -8.45
C PHE A 170 -34.31 -13.62 -9.37
#